data_AF-A0A917M115-F1
#
_entry.id   AF-A0A917M115-F1
#
_cell.length_a   1.000
_cell.length_b   1.000
_cell.length_c   1.000
_cell.angle_alpha   90.00
_cell.angle_beta   90.00
_cell.angle_gamma   90.00
#
_symmetry.space_group_name_H-M   'P 1'
#
loop_
_entity.id
_entity.type
_entity.pdbx_description
1 polymer ?
#
loop_
_entity_poly.entity_id
_entity_poly.type
_entity_poly.pdbx_seq_one_letter_code
_entity_poly.pdbx_strand_id
1 'polypeptide(L)'
;MSVKQSLIGSVWGRSPSAAPVRVFADVAQVPRTPAPRWWNHPVAVMYMVVLCAAVCFVVPGLPALTGPAVMVAGVGLASVAELNHRRWAADRAHAAEEAVWVAAQSGYHVESADGILCWRDAEQARTATLEHREGWWHLSLFGTGTSTVDDAR
;
A
#
# COMPACT_ATOMS: atom_id res chain seq x y z
N MET A 1 11.99 -29.78 -33.82
CA MET A 1 10.90 -28.85 -33.45
C MET A 1 10.98 -28.62 -31.95
N SER A 2 11.40 -27.44 -31.53
CA SER A 2 11.59 -27.10 -30.11
C SER A 2 11.01 -25.70 -29.89
N VAL A 3 9.96 -25.63 -29.08
CA VAL A 3 9.30 -24.40 -28.64
C VAL A 3 10.11 -23.85 -27.47
N LYS A 4 10.72 -22.67 -27.63
CA LYS A 4 11.28 -21.91 -26.51
C LYS A 4 10.36 -20.72 -26.21
N GLN A 5 9.51 -20.91 -25.22
CA GLN A 5 8.96 -19.81 -24.42
C GLN A 5 10.06 -19.35 -23.46
N SER A 6 10.51 -18.09 -23.58
CA SER A 6 11.32 -17.44 -22.56
C SER A 6 10.54 -16.24 -22.04
N LEU A 7 9.99 -16.45 -20.86
CA LEU A 7 9.23 -15.52 -20.05
C LEU A 7 10.16 -14.55 -19.30
N ILE A 8 9.66 -13.33 -19.11
CA ILE A 8 9.94 -12.40 -18.00
C ILE A 8 11.30 -11.70 -18.03
N GLY A 9 11.27 -10.51 -18.63
CA GLY A 9 12.14 -9.39 -18.26
C GLY A 9 11.26 -8.16 -18.07
N SER A 10 10.61 -8.04 -16.91
CA SER A 10 9.88 -6.84 -16.50
C SER A 10 10.87 -5.71 -16.21
N VAL A 11 11.25 -5.01 -17.27
CA VAL A 11 11.97 -3.74 -17.17
C VAL A 11 10.97 -2.71 -16.64
N TRP A 12 11.06 -2.44 -15.34
CA TRP A 12 10.43 -1.29 -14.70
C TRP A 12 11.08 0.00 -15.22
N GLY A 13 10.66 0.42 -16.42
CA GLY A 13 10.95 1.74 -16.96
C GLY A 13 10.26 2.78 -16.09
N ARG A 14 11.04 3.48 -15.26
CA ARG A 14 10.58 4.63 -14.48
C ARG A 14 10.40 5.80 -15.47
N SER A 15 9.26 5.84 -16.16
CA SER A 15 8.84 7.01 -16.94
C SER A 15 8.63 8.22 -16.02
N PRO A 16 8.87 9.45 -16.49
CA PRO A 16 8.67 10.66 -15.69
C PRO A 16 7.21 10.73 -15.25
N SER A 17 6.99 10.51 -13.96
CA SER A 17 5.68 10.45 -13.33
C SER A 17 4.98 11.80 -13.48
N ALA A 18 3.94 11.87 -14.31
CA ALA A 18 2.93 12.90 -14.12
C ALA A 18 2.40 12.75 -12.69
N ALA A 19 2.17 13.86 -11.99
CA ALA A 19 1.59 13.81 -10.66
C ALA A 19 0.22 13.11 -10.73
N PRO A 20 -0.12 12.25 -9.75
CA PRO A 20 -1.42 11.60 -9.71
C PRO A 20 -2.51 12.68 -9.61
N VAL A 21 -3.51 12.59 -10.50
CA VAL A 21 -4.65 13.50 -10.53
C VAL A 21 -5.79 12.86 -9.76
N ARG A 22 -6.27 13.54 -8.72
CA ARG A 22 -7.42 13.07 -7.93
C ARG A 22 -8.69 13.15 -8.79
N VAL A 23 -9.39 12.03 -8.91
CA VAL A 23 -10.62 11.92 -9.72
C VAL A 23 -11.85 11.89 -8.84
N PHE A 24 -11.83 11.08 -7.78
CA PHE A 24 -12.88 11.05 -6.77
C PHE A 24 -12.27 11.28 -5.40
N ALA A 25 -12.73 12.34 -4.74
CA ALA A 25 -12.37 12.64 -3.38
C ALA A 25 -13.26 11.86 -2.39
N ASP A 26 -12.71 11.57 -1.22
CA ASP A 26 -13.46 11.10 -0.05
C ASP A 26 -14.33 9.86 -0.28
N VAL A 27 -13.79 8.89 -1.03
CA VAL A 27 -14.49 7.65 -1.38
C VAL A 27 -14.82 6.81 -0.15
N ALA A 28 -13.87 6.71 0.80
CA ALA A 28 -14.07 5.97 2.04
C ALA A 28 -13.24 6.55 3.17
N GLN A 29 -13.68 6.37 4.42
CA GLN A 29 -12.90 6.80 5.58
C GLN A 29 -11.70 5.88 5.82
N VAL A 30 -10.59 6.48 6.25
CA VAL A 30 -9.39 5.74 6.63
C VAL A 30 -9.52 5.29 8.09
N PRO A 31 -9.06 4.08 8.46
CA PRO A 31 -8.98 3.69 9.86
C PRO A 31 -8.23 4.73 10.71
N ARG A 32 -8.70 4.95 11.94
CA ARG A 32 -8.11 5.92 12.89
C ARG A 32 -6.71 5.51 13.38
N THR A 33 -6.27 4.30 13.09
CA THR A 33 -4.94 3.80 13.47
C THR A 33 -3.86 4.40 12.56
N PRO A 34 -2.61 4.53 13.02
CA PRO A 34 -1.54 5.07 12.19
C PRO A 34 -1.31 4.20 10.94
N ALA A 35 -1.05 4.88 9.82
CA ALA A 35 -0.76 4.24 8.55
C ALA A 35 0.46 3.30 8.63
N PRO A 36 0.44 2.14 7.94
CA PRO A 36 1.59 1.29 7.80
C PRO A 36 2.78 2.06 7.23
N ARG A 37 3.88 2.05 7.96
CA ARG A 37 5.18 2.61 7.60
C ARG A 37 6.24 1.56 7.90
N TRP A 38 7.43 1.72 7.34
CA TRP A 38 8.51 0.75 7.54
C TRP A 38 8.82 0.49 9.03
N TRP A 39 8.73 1.51 9.91
CA TRP A 39 9.07 1.39 11.32
C TRP A 39 7.98 0.72 12.18
N ASN A 40 6.71 0.70 11.74
CA ASN A 40 5.64 -0.03 12.40
C ASN A 40 5.31 -1.36 11.70
N HIS A 41 6.15 -1.77 10.75
CA HIS A 41 6.02 -3.06 10.08
C HIS A 41 6.36 -4.19 11.07
N PRO A 42 5.56 -5.27 11.16
CA PRO A 42 5.75 -6.33 12.14
C PRO A 42 7.15 -6.95 12.08
N VAL A 43 7.70 -7.11 10.88
CA VAL A 43 9.08 -7.57 10.65
C VAL A 43 10.13 -6.61 11.22
N ALA A 44 9.96 -5.30 11.01
CA ALA A 44 10.89 -4.29 11.52
C ALA A 44 10.84 -4.23 13.05
N VAL A 45 9.64 -4.31 13.64
CA VAL A 45 9.44 -4.40 15.08
C VAL A 45 10.16 -5.63 15.63
N MET A 46 9.96 -6.80 15.03
CA MET A 46 10.63 -8.02 15.49
C MET A 46 12.15 -7.94 15.40
N TYR A 47 12.68 -7.36 14.32
CA TYR A 47 14.12 -7.20 14.17
C TYR A 47 14.71 -6.33 15.29
N MET A 48 14.07 -5.19 15.60
CA MET A 48 14.49 -4.31 16.69
C MET A 48 14.40 -4.99 18.06
N VAL A 49 13.37 -5.81 18.28
CA VAL A 49 13.20 -6.60 19.52
C VAL A 49 14.33 -7.60 19.70
N VAL A 50 14.68 -8.34 18.64
CA VAL A 50 15.78 -9.31 18.68
C VAL A 50 17.10 -8.62 18.99
N LEU A 51 17.37 -7.47 18.35
CA LEU A 51 18.56 -6.67 18.66
C LEU A 51 18.57 -6.19 20.11
N CYS A 52 17.45 -5.69 20.63
CA CYS A 52 17.35 -5.26 22.02
C CYS A 52 17.56 -6.42 23.00
N ALA A 53 16.94 -7.57 22.75
CA ALA A 53 17.11 -8.76 23.58
C ALA A 53 18.56 -9.24 23.59
N ALA A 54 19.23 -9.26 22.42
CA ALA A 54 20.64 -9.62 22.31
C ALA A 54 21.53 -8.68 23.14
N VAL A 55 21.29 -7.37 23.08
CA VAL A 55 22.01 -6.39 23.92
C VAL A 55 21.79 -6.67 25.40
N CYS A 56 20.57 -7.01 25.82
CA CYS A 56 20.30 -7.35 27.22
C CYS A 56 21.11 -8.55 27.73
N PHE A 57 21.46 -9.50 26.87
CA PHE A 57 22.29 -10.66 27.25
C PHE A 57 23.79 -10.33 27.34
N VAL A 58 24.26 -9.29 26.65
CA VAL A 58 25.69 -8.94 26.58
C VAL A 58 26.08 -7.89 27.62
N VAL A 59 25.14 -7.06 28.07
CA VAL A 59 25.43 -5.97 29.03
C VAL A 59 25.54 -6.52 30.47
N PRO A 60 26.72 -6.43 31.10
CA PRO A 60 26.88 -6.85 32.49
C PRO A 60 26.09 -5.91 33.43
N GLY A 61 25.41 -6.50 34.42
CA GLY A 61 24.62 -5.76 35.41
C GLY A 61 23.11 -5.70 35.14
N LEU A 62 22.64 -6.21 34.00
CA LEU A 62 21.20 -6.36 33.76
C LEU A 62 20.64 -7.61 34.47
N PRO A 63 19.42 -7.53 35.02
CA PRO A 63 18.72 -8.70 35.55
C PRO A 63 18.52 -9.76 34.47
N ALA A 64 18.70 -11.04 34.83
CA ALA A 64 18.52 -12.18 33.91
C ALA A 64 17.14 -12.23 33.24
N LEU A 65 16.11 -11.63 33.88
CA LEU A 65 14.74 -11.58 33.36
C LEU A 65 14.50 -10.48 32.32
N THR A 66 15.46 -9.58 32.09
CA THR A 66 15.28 -8.46 31.13
C THR A 66 15.16 -8.94 29.69
N GLY A 67 16.03 -9.86 29.23
CA GLY A 67 15.96 -10.44 27.90
C GLY A 67 14.60 -11.10 27.59
N PRO A 68 14.12 -12.04 28.43
CA PRO A 68 12.79 -12.63 28.29
C PRO A 68 11.66 -11.60 28.30
N ALA A 69 11.71 -10.60 29.18
CA ALA A 69 10.69 -9.55 29.24
C ALA A 69 10.64 -8.72 27.94
N VAL A 70 11.80 -8.37 27.37
CA VAL A 70 11.91 -7.67 26.08
C VAL A 70 11.32 -8.52 24.95
N MET A 71 11.60 -9.82 24.93
CA MET A 71 11.05 -10.72 23.92
C MET A 71 9.52 -10.81 23.99
N VAL A 72 8.95 -10.99 25.19
CA VAL A 72 7.49 -11.05 25.38
C VAL A 72 6.82 -9.74 24.96
N ALA A 73 7.34 -8.60 25.42
CA ALA A 73 6.82 -7.30 25.05
C ALA A 73 6.92 -7.06 23.54
N GLY A 74 8.04 -7.46 22.94
CA GLY A 74 8.29 -7.33 21.52
C GLY A 74 7.37 -8.16 20.63
N VAL A 75 7.09 -9.41 21.00
CA VAL A 75 6.10 -10.26 20.32
C VAL A 75 4.70 -9.64 20.42
N GLY A 76 4.36 -9.07 21.58
CA GLY A 76 3.11 -8.32 21.76
C GLY A 76 3.01 -7.15 20.78
N LEU A 77 4.04 -6.31 20.69
CA LEU A 77 4.09 -5.18 19.77
C LEU A 77 4.03 -5.61 18.30
N ALA A 78 4.76 -6.66 17.92
CA ALA A 78 4.74 -7.20 16.55
C ALA A 78 3.37 -7.76 16.19
N SER A 79 2.67 -8.38 17.13
CA SER A 79 1.30 -8.88 16.93
C SER A 79 0.31 -7.73 16.72
N VAL A 80 0.43 -6.64 17.50
CA VAL A 80 -0.40 -5.44 17.31
C VAL A 80 -0.09 -4.76 15.97
N ALA A 81 1.19 -4.70 15.57
CA ALA A 81 1.61 -4.19 14.28
C ALA A 81 1.01 -5.02 13.11
N GLU A 82 1.04 -6.34 13.21
CA GLU A 82 0.43 -7.26 12.23
C GLU A 82 -1.08 -7.06 12.14
N LEU A 83 -1.79 -6.98 13.27
CA LEU A 83 -3.23 -6.73 13.30
C LEU A 83 -3.57 -5.37 12.66
N ASN A 84 -2.78 -4.34 12.94
CA ASN A 84 -2.96 -3.04 12.30
C ASN A 84 -2.72 -3.11 10.79
N HIS A 85 -1.69 -3.83 10.36
CA HIS A 85 -1.37 -4.00 8.95
C HIS A 85 -2.50 -4.71 8.20
N ARG A 86 -3.05 -5.79 8.78
CA ARG A 86 -4.19 -6.51 8.21
C ARG A 86 -5.46 -5.66 8.13
N ARG A 87 -5.76 -4.88 9.17
CA ARG A 87 -6.90 -3.95 9.17
C ARG A 87 -6.77 -2.93 8.04
N TRP A 88 -5.60 -2.31 7.90
CA TRP A 88 -5.34 -1.37 6.81
C TRP A 88 -5.47 -2.01 5.42
N ALA A 89 -5.04 -3.26 5.25
CA ALA A 89 -5.23 -3.98 3.99
C ALA A 89 -6.70 -4.25 3.69
N ALA A 90 -7.48 -4.67 4.69
CA ALA A 90 -8.92 -4.90 4.56
C ALA A 90 -9.69 -3.60 4.26
N ASP A 91 -9.38 -2.51 4.99
CA ASP A 91 -10.02 -1.21 4.77
C ASP A 91 -9.68 -0.64 3.40
N ARG A 92 -8.45 -0.85 2.91
CA ARG A 92 -8.08 -0.47 1.54
C ARG A 92 -8.84 -1.27 0.49
N ALA A 93 -9.07 -2.57 0.72
CA ALA A 93 -9.87 -3.39 -0.19
C ALA A 93 -11.32 -2.91 -0.24
N HIS A 94 -11.91 -2.62 0.92
CA HIS A 94 -13.26 -2.04 1.00
C HIS A 94 -13.33 -0.66 0.30
N ALA A 95 -12.34 0.20 0.52
CA ALA A 95 -12.26 1.49 -0.18
C ALA A 95 -12.11 1.34 -1.70
N ALA A 96 -11.52 0.24 -2.19
CA ALA A 96 -11.42 -0.05 -3.62
C ALA A 96 -12.77 -0.45 -4.21
N GLU A 97 -13.54 -1.28 -3.50
CA GLU A 97 -14.92 -1.62 -3.88
C GLU A 97 -15.81 -0.37 -3.91
N GLU A 98 -15.70 0.48 -2.89
CA GLU A 98 -16.45 1.74 -2.82
C GLU A 98 -16.04 2.70 -3.96
N ALA A 99 -14.74 2.74 -4.31
CA ALA A 99 -14.27 3.56 -5.43
C ALA A 99 -14.86 3.11 -6.77
N VAL A 100 -14.93 1.80 -6.98
CA VAL A 100 -15.58 1.21 -8.17
C VAL A 100 -17.06 1.58 -8.20
N TRP A 101 -17.75 1.47 -7.06
CA TRP A 101 -19.16 1.83 -6.96
C TRP A 101 -19.40 3.32 -7.24
N VAL A 102 -18.65 4.23 -6.62
CA VAL A 102 -18.73 5.69 -6.84
C VAL A 102 -18.44 6.05 -8.30
N ALA A 103 -17.43 5.41 -8.92
CA ALA A 103 -17.11 5.63 -10.32
C ALA A 103 -18.26 5.20 -11.24
N ALA A 104 -18.86 4.03 -10.98
CA ALA A 104 -20.00 3.51 -11.75
C ALA A 104 -21.23 4.44 -11.66
N GLN A 105 -21.53 4.98 -10.47
CA GLN A 105 -22.60 5.97 -10.29
C GLN A 105 -22.35 7.25 -11.10
N SER A 106 -21.09 7.60 -11.31
CA SER A 106 -20.67 8.77 -12.08
C SER A 106 -20.55 8.50 -13.59
N GLY A 107 -20.91 7.29 -14.04
CA GLY A 107 -20.86 6.90 -15.46
C GLY A 107 -19.49 6.44 -15.95
N TYR A 108 -18.53 6.20 -15.04
CA TYR A 108 -17.19 5.73 -15.37
C TYR A 108 -17.03 4.25 -15.05
N HIS A 109 -16.19 3.56 -15.81
CA HIS A 109 -15.91 2.14 -15.60
C HIS A 109 -14.54 1.96 -14.94
N VAL A 110 -14.54 1.47 -13.70
CA VAL A 110 -13.33 1.14 -12.95
C VAL A 110 -13.40 -0.33 -12.54
N GLU A 111 -12.34 -1.07 -12.83
CA GLU A 111 -12.21 -2.48 -12.47
C GLU A 111 -11.15 -2.64 -11.37
N SER A 112 -11.40 -3.54 -10.43
CA SER A 112 -10.42 -3.94 -9.41
C SER A 112 -9.94 -5.36 -9.73
N ALA A 113 -8.65 -5.51 -10.03
CA ALA A 113 -8.03 -6.80 -10.30
C ALA A 113 -6.69 -6.90 -9.55
N ASP A 114 -6.52 -7.95 -8.75
CA ASP A 114 -5.30 -8.22 -7.98
C ASP A 114 -4.80 -7.04 -7.12
N GLY A 115 -5.74 -6.23 -6.60
CA GLY A 115 -5.43 -5.05 -5.78
C GLY A 115 -4.94 -3.83 -6.59
N ILE A 116 -5.00 -3.91 -7.92
CA ILE A 116 -4.77 -2.80 -8.84
C ILE A 116 -6.13 -2.30 -9.33
N LEU A 117 -6.32 -0.97 -9.29
CA LEU A 117 -7.48 -0.34 -9.88
C LEU A 117 -7.14 0.08 -11.32
N CYS A 118 -8.00 -0.31 -12.25
CA CYS A 118 -7.88 -0.01 -13.66
C CYS A 118 -9.08 0.82 -14.09
N TRP A 119 -8.83 2.07 -14.43
CA TRP A 119 -9.82 2.93 -15.06
C TRP A 119 -9.90 2.60 -16.54
N ARG A 120 -11.11 2.35 -17.04
CA ARG A 120 -11.34 2.03 -18.44
C ARG A 120 -12.08 3.18 -19.09
N ASP A 121 -11.38 3.85 -19.99
CA ASP A 121 -11.98 4.74 -20.99
C ASP A 121 -12.24 3.93 -22.27
N ALA A 122 -13.11 4.40 -23.16
CA ALA A 122 -13.56 3.71 -24.36
C ALA A 122 -12.41 3.15 -25.22
N GLU A 123 -11.22 3.77 -25.14
CA GLU A 123 -10.04 3.38 -25.92
C GLU A 123 -8.82 2.98 -25.08
N GLN A 124 -8.82 3.23 -23.76
CA GLN A 124 -7.60 3.11 -22.95
C GLN A 124 -7.88 2.62 -21.53
N ALA A 125 -7.07 1.64 -21.10
CA ALA A 125 -6.98 1.27 -19.69
C ALA A 125 -5.87 2.12 -19.03
N ARG A 126 -6.20 2.81 -17.93
CA ARG A 126 -5.27 3.61 -17.14
C ARG A 126 -5.22 3.07 -15.71
N THR A 127 -4.03 3.06 -15.12
CA THR A 127 -3.87 2.65 -13.73
C THR A 127 -4.39 3.75 -12.80
N ALA A 128 -5.36 3.39 -11.97
CA ALA A 128 -5.82 4.17 -10.84
C ALA A 128 -5.23 3.61 -9.55
N THR A 129 -5.11 4.46 -8.55
CA THR A 129 -4.69 4.05 -7.21
C THR A 129 -5.50 4.75 -6.14
N LEU A 130 -5.58 4.10 -4.99
CA LEU A 130 -6.12 4.70 -3.79
C LEU A 130 -5.00 5.40 -3.03
N GLU A 131 -5.18 6.68 -2.82
CA GLU A 131 -4.31 7.49 -1.97
C GLU A 131 -5.05 7.83 -0.69
N HIS A 132 -4.40 7.67 0.45
CA HIS A 132 -4.97 8.14 1.72
C HIS A 132 -4.48 9.57 2.00
N ARG A 133 -5.40 10.51 2.21
CA ARG A 133 -5.08 11.89 2.57
C ARG A 133 -6.19 12.48 3.43
N GLU A 134 -5.80 13.26 4.44
CA GLU A 134 -6.74 13.98 5.32
C GLU A 134 -7.77 13.08 6.02
N GLY A 135 -7.43 11.81 6.26
CA GLY A 135 -8.31 10.83 6.92
C GLY A 135 -9.27 10.10 5.97
N TRP A 136 -9.10 10.27 4.66
CA TRP A 136 -9.95 9.67 3.63
C TRP A 136 -9.14 8.97 2.54
N TRP A 137 -9.73 7.97 1.93
CA TRP A 137 -9.27 7.33 0.70
C TRP A 137 -9.80 8.11 -0.50
N HIS A 138 -8.90 8.44 -1.42
CA HIS A 138 -9.18 9.15 -2.66
C HIS A 138 -8.80 8.26 -3.82
N LEU A 139 -9.61 8.25 -4.88
CA LEU A 139 -9.23 7.61 -6.14
C LEU A 139 -8.43 8.62 -6.99
N SER A 140 -7.18 8.29 -7.27
CA SER A 140 -6.28 9.10 -8.10
C SER A 140 -5.85 8.32 -9.34
N LEU A 141 -5.79 8.99 -10.48
CA LEU A 141 -5.25 8.46 -11.74
C LEU A 141 -3.80 8.86 -11.92
N PHE A 142 -2.94 7.93 -12.33
CA PHE A 142 -1.62 8.29 -12.81
C PHE A 142 -1.73 8.80 -14.25
N GLY A 143 -1.31 10.03 -14.49
CA GLY A 143 -1.18 10.54 -15.84
C GLY A 143 -0.12 9.72 -16.59
N THR A 144 -0.52 8.98 -17.61
CA THR A 144 0.41 8.52 -18.63
C THR A 144 0.88 9.78 -19.36
N GLY A 145 2.14 10.17 -19.16
CA GLY A 145 2.70 11.38 -19.76
C GLY A 145 2.75 11.29 -21.28
N THR A 146 1.63 11.57 -21.94
CA THR A 146 1.47 12.01 -23.33
C THR A 146 0.02 12.48 -23.48
N SER A 147 -0.29 13.64 -22.89
CA SER A 147 -1.33 14.51 -23.43
C SER A 147 -0.59 15.75 -23.92
N THR A 148 -0.14 15.70 -25.17
CA THR A 148 0.12 16.93 -25.91
C THR A 148 -1.20 17.65 -26.02
N VAL A 149 -1.33 18.74 -25.27
CA VAL A 149 -2.48 19.66 -25.23
C VAL A 149 -2.53 20.48 -26.53
N ASP A 150 -2.47 19.83 -27.71
CA ASP A 150 -2.41 20.57 -28.99
C ASP A 150 -3.34 20.07 -30.11
N ASP A 151 -4.13 19.00 -29.94
CA ASP A 151 -5.08 18.55 -30.99
C ASP A 151 -6.55 18.80 -30.63
N ALA A 152 -6.85 20.02 -30.18
CA ALA A 152 -8.23 20.51 -30.14
C ALA A 152 -8.30 22.04 -30.28
N ARG A 153 -7.79 22.58 -31.40
CA ARG A 153 -8.29 23.83 -32.00
C ARG A 153 -8.22 23.78 -33.52
#